data_AF-A0A354U6Z1-F1
#
_entry.id   AF-A0A354U6Z1-F1
#
_cell.length_a   1.000
_cell.length_b   1.000
_cell.length_c   1.000
_cell.angle_alpha   90.00
_cell.angle_beta   90.00
_cell.angle_gamma   90.00
#
_symmetry.space_group_name_H-M   'P 1'
#
loop_
_entity.id
_entity.type
_entity.pdbx_description
1 polymer ?
#
loop_
_entity_poly.entity_id
_entity_poly.type
_entity_poly.pdbx_seq_one_letter_code
_entity_poly.pdbx_strand_id
1 'polypeptide(L)'
;MENEITKECPFCAERINIRAKKCRFCGELLDPTDRLLEEVHKESRFAQEHLPYIGTRPLKRRSTYILLALFLGLIGIHNFYAGYIGRALAQLFTTLFIAWLAYPLLLGVFIWVLVEICAVEKDGTGMYFM
;
A
#
# COMPACT_ATOMS: atom_id res chain seq x y z
N MET A 1 -41.19 -2.85 -29.48
CA MET A 1 -41.24 -3.89 -28.45
C MET A 1 -40.30 -4.99 -28.89
N GLU A 2 -39.13 -5.09 -28.26
CA GLU A 2 -38.18 -6.16 -28.56
C GLU A 2 -38.88 -7.49 -28.30
N ASN A 3 -38.91 -8.36 -29.31
CA ASN A 3 -39.48 -9.69 -29.17
C ASN A 3 -38.51 -10.45 -28.25
N GLU A 4 -38.89 -10.67 -26.99
CA GLU A 4 -38.03 -11.34 -26.01
C GLU A 4 -37.88 -12.82 -26.38
N ILE A 5 -36.84 -13.11 -27.16
CA ILE A 5 -36.49 -14.47 -27.55
C ILE A 5 -36.01 -15.21 -26.30
N THR A 6 -36.73 -16.26 -25.91
CA THR A 6 -36.46 -17.08 -24.72
C THR A 6 -36.06 -18.51 -25.09
N LYS A 7 -35.31 -19.15 -24.20
CA LYS A 7 -34.88 -20.56 -24.28
C LYS A 7 -35.08 -21.25 -22.95
N GLU A 8 -35.10 -22.58 -22.93
CA GLU A 8 -35.20 -23.35 -21.69
C GLU A 8 -33.82 -23.57 -21.07
N CYS A 9 -33.74 -23.45 -19.74
CA CYS A 9 -32.53 -23.73 -18.98
C CYS A 9 -32.25 -25.24 -18.96
N PRO A 10 -31.04 -25.72 -19.34
CA PRO A 10 -30.72 -27.16 -19.36
C PRO A 10 -30.61 -27.81 -17.98
N PHE A 11 -30.60 -27.03 -16.89
CA PHE A 11 -30.44 -27.53 -15.51
C PHE A 11 -31.75 -27.60 -14.73
N CYS A 12 -32.65 -26.62 -14.94
CA CYS A 12 -33.90 -26.50 -14.17
C CYS A 12 -35.16 -26.37 -15.03
N ALA A 13 -35.03 -26.46 -16.35
CA ALA A 13 -36.12 -26.41 -17.36
C ALA A 13 -36.96 -25.11 -17.40
N GLU A 14 -36.59 -24.07 -16.65
CA GLU A 14 -37.33 -22.81 -16.64
C GLU A 14 -37.02 -21.93 -17.86
N ARG A 15 -37.98 -21.12 -18.32
CA ARG A 15 -37.79 -20.22 -19.47
C ARG A 15 -36.94 -19.01 -19.08
N ILE A 16 -35.81 -18.85 -19.75
CA ILE A 16 -34.84 -17.78 -19.53
C ILE A 16 -34.55 -17.02 -20.82
N ASN A 17 -34.03 -15.80 -20.71
CA ASN A 17 -33.63 -15.00 -21.86
C ASN A 17 -32.54 -15.73 -22.67
N ILE A 18 -32.60 -15.67 -24.00
CA ILE A 18 -31.61 -16.33 -24.88
C ILE A 18 -30.16 -15.88 -24.62
N ARG A 19 -29.98 -14.63 -24.17
CA ARG A 19 -28.68 -14.02 -23.83
C ARG A 19 -28.26 -14.23 -22.37
N ALA A 20 -29.06 -14.92 -21.56
CA ALA A 20 -28.70 -15.18 -20.17
C ALA A 20 -27.45 -16.05 -20.09
N LYS A 21 -26.42 -15.59 -19.38
CA LYS A 21 -25.22 -16.36 -19.02
C LYS A 21 -25.45 -17.22 -17.78
N LYS A 22 -26.26 -16.71 -16.84
CA LYS A 22 -26.63 -17.35 -15.58
C LYS A 22 -28.14 -17.47 -15.48
N CYS A 23 -28.63 -18.64 -15.07
CA CYS A 23 -30.06 -18.83 -14.84
C CYS A 23 -30.49 -18.05 -13.60
N ARG A 24 -31.54 -17.21 -13.72
CA ARG A 24 -32.08 -16.44 -12.59
C ARG A 24 -32.86 -17.29 -11.57
N PHE A 25 -33.24 -18.50 -11.95
CA PHE A 25 -34.10 -19.37 -11.14
C PHE A 25 -33.28 -20.40 -10.36
N CYS A 26 -32.38 -21.14 -11.02
CA CYS A 26 -31.53 -22.13 -10.34
C CYS A 26 -30.11 -21.62 -10.02
N GLY A 27 -29.69 -20.48 -10.57
CA GLY A 27 -28.37 -19.91 -10.30
C GLY A 27 -27.20 -20.54 -11.06
N GLU A 28 -27.42 -21.59 -11.85
CA GLU A 28 -26.36 -22.27 -12.59
C GLU A 28 -25.91 -21.45 -13.82
N LEU A 29 -24.61 -21.51 -14.13
CA LEU A 29 -24.04 -20.92 -15.34
C LEU A 29 -24.25 -21.83 -16.55
N LEU A 30 -24.69 -21.26 -17.66
CA LEU A 30 -25.03 -22.01 -18.86
C LEU A 30 -23.81 -22.44 -19.67
N ASP A 31 -22.74 -21.65 -19.63
CA ASP A 31 -21.52 -21.91 -20.38
C ASP A 31 -20.40 -22.38 -19.42
N PRO A 32 -19.76 -23.53 -19.69
CA PRO A 32 -18.57 -23.96 -18.94
C PRO A 32 -17.45 -22.91 -18.89
N THR A 33 -17.29 -22.10 -19.95
CA THR A 33 -16.28 -21.04 -20.03
C THR A 33 -16.55 -19.94 -19.02
N ASP A 34 -17.81 -19.51 -18.88
CA ASP A 34 -18.18 -18.50 -17.90
C ASP A 34 -17.92 -19.00 -16.45
N ARG A 35 -18.03 -20.32 -16.19
CA ARG A 35 -17.67 -20.92 -14.88
C ARG A 35 -16.18 -20.80 -14.58
N LEU A 36 -15.33 -21.16 -15.55
CA LEU A 36 -13.87 -21.04 -15.41
C LEU A 36 -13.45 -19.58 -15.21
N LEU A 37 -14.09 -18.63 -15.91
CA LEU A 37 -13.84 -17.20 -15.70
C LEU A 37 -14.26 -16.75 -14.29
N GLU A 38 -15.42 -17.17 -13.78
CA GLU A 38 -15.82 -16.89 -12.40
C GLU A 38 -14.82 -17.46 -11.38
N GLU A 39 -14.30 -18.67 -11.60
CA GLU A 39 -13.29 -19.30 -10.75
C GLU A 39 -11.97 -18.50 -10.72
N VAL A 40 -11.45 -18.10 -11.88
CA VAL A 40 -10.24 -17.27 -12.00
C VAL A 40 -10.45 -15.89 -11.37
N HIS A 41 -11.61 -15.27 -11.58
CA HIS A 41 -11.97 -13.99 -10.94
C HIS A 41 -12.05 -14.12 -9.41
N LYS A 42 -12.52 -15.26 -8.90
CA LYS A 42 -12.59 -15.52 -7.46
C LYS A 42 -11.20 -15.76 -6.88
N GLU A 43 -10.36 -16.51 -7.57
CA GLU A 43 -8.96 -16.77 -7.19
C GLU A 43 -8.14 -15.47 -7.17
N SER A 44 -8.23 -14.65 -8.21
CA SER A 44 -7.57 -13.34 -8.27
C SER A 44 -8.06 -12.37 -7.19
N ARG A 45 -9.37 -12.32 -6.92
CA ARG A 45 -9.92 -11.52 -5.82
C ARG A 45 -9.44 -11.99 -4.46
N PHE A 46 -9.37 -13.30 -4.25
CA PHE A 46 -8.86 -13.86 -3.00
C PHE A 46 -7.37 -13.58 -2.82
N ALA A 47 -6.57 -13.73 -3.88
CA ALA A 47 -5.16 -13.37 -3.87
C ALA A 47 -4.95 -11.87 -3.55
N GLN A 48 -5.82 -11.00 -4.08
CA GLN A 48 -5.75 -9.56 -3.82
C GLN A 48 -6.13 -9.20 -2.36
N GLU A 49 -7.06 -9.92 -1.75
CA GLU A 49 -7.51 -9.67 -0.36
C GLU A 49 -6.55 -10.28 0.69
N HIS A 50 -5.89 -11.39 0.35
CA HIS A 50 -4.97 -12.11 1.26
C HIS A 50 -3.49 -11.76 1.09
N LEU A 51 -3.10 -10.99 0.08
CA LEU A 51 -1.74 -10.45 0.03
C LEU A 51 -1.56 -9.50 1.22
N PRO A 52 -0.51 -9.67 2.05
CA PRO A 52 -0.16 -8.65 3.01
C PRO A 52 0.03 -7.38 2.19
N TYR A 53 -0.49 -6.28 2.72
CA TYR A 53 -0.51 -4.94 2.16
C TYR A 53 0.92 -4.38 1.96
N ILE A 54 1.67 -5.06 1.10
CA ILE A 54 3.04 -4.88 0.69
C ILE A 54 3.05 -4.53 -0.81
N GLY A 55 2.05 -5.02 -1.58
CA GLY A 55 1.94 -4.79 -3.02
C GLY A 55 1.47 -3.39 -3.46
N THR A 56 1.06 -2.52 -2.52
CA THR A 56 0.53 -1.18 -2.85
C THR A 56 1.25 -0.03 -2.17
N ARG A 57 2.14 -0.30 -1.20
CA ARG A 57 2.98 0.75 -0.62
C ARG A 57 4.27 0.85 -1.41
N PRO A 58 4.64 2.06 -1.90
CA PRO A 58 5.93 2.22 -2.56
C PRO A 58 7.03 1.90 -1.56
N LEU A 59 7.85 0.88 -1.86
CA LEU A 59 8.98 0.54 -1.01
C LEU A 59 9.95 1.74 -0.95
N LYS A 60 10.18 2.23 0.26
CA LYS A 60 11.08 3.36 0.51
C LYS A 60 12.51 2.86 0.45
N ARG A 61 13.35 3.54 -0.33
CA ARG A 61 14.75 3.17 -0.52
C ARG A 61 15.60 3.63 0.67
N ARG A 62 16.45 2.75 1.19
CA ARG A 62 17.37 3.08 2.30
C ARG A 62 18.35 4.18 1.90
N SER A 63 18.81 4.16 0.65
CA SER A 63 19.73 5.19 0.13
C SER A 63 19.12 6.58 0.16
N THR A 64 17.83 6.72 -0.20
CA THR A 64 17.12 8.00 -0.13
C THR A 64 17.06 8.52 1.31
N TYR A 65 16.75 7.65 2.28
CA TYR A 65 16.78 8.02 3.69
C TYR A 65 18.16 8.51 4.14
N ILE A 66 19.23 7.77 3.82
CA ILE A 66 20.61 8.14 4.17
C ILE A 66 21.02 9.47 3.52
N LEU A 67 20.73 9.65 2.23
CA LEU A 67 21.04 10.90 1.52
C LEU A 67 20.30 12.09 2.13
N LEU A 68 19.00 11.94 2.42
CA LEU A 68 18.24 12.97 3.12
C LEU A 68 18.83 13.29 4.49
N ALA A 69 19.33 12.29 5.21
CA ALA A 69 19.92 12.47 6.53
C ALA A 69 21.32 13.12 6.47
N LEU A 70 22.13 12.85 5.45
CA LEU A 70 23.44 13.48 5.30
C LEU A 70 23.34 14.95 4.86
N PHE A 71 22.46 15.26 3.90
CA PHE A 71 22.36 16.61 3.34
C PHE A 71 21.38 17.51 4.11
N LEU A 72 20.26 16.96 4.57
CA LEU A 72 19.15 17.67 5.23
C LEU A 72 18.89 17.12 6.66
N GLY A 73 19.89 16.47 7.25
CA GLY A 73 19.80 15.82 8.56
C GLY A 73 19.47 16.75 9.69
N LEU A 74 20.14 17.90 9.74
CA LEU A 74 19.96 18.87 10.81
C LEU A 74 18.50 19.33 10.91
N ILE A 75 17.82 19.55 9.78
CA ILE A 75 16.41 19.98 9.74
C ILE A 75 15.46 18.85 10.20
N GLY A 76 15.85 17.58 10.03
CA GLY A 76 15.04 16.41 10.40
C GLY A 76 14.14 15.85 9.30
N ILE A 77 14.39 16.19 8.03
CA ILE A 77 13.55 15.77 6.88
C ILE A 77 13.58 14.25 6.65
N HIS A 78 14.70 13.59 6.94
CA HIS A 78 14.83 12.14 6.87
C HIS A 78 13.87 11.41 7.83
N ASN A 79 13.56 12.00 8.99
CA ASN A 79 12.60 11.44 9.94
C ASN A 79 11.15 11.58 9.45
N PHE A 80 10.81 12.65 8.73
CA PHE A 80 9.54 12.74 8.00
C PHE A 80 9.45 11.70 6.88
N TYR A 81 10.54 11.49 6.14
CA TYR A 81 10.59 10.45 5.10
C TYR A 81 10.41 9.04 5.67
N ALA A 82 11.02 8.75 6.81
CA ALA A 82 10.85 7.49 7.54
C ALA A 82 9.45 7.35 8.18
N GLY A 83 8.69 8.44 8.34
CA GLY A 83 7.36 8.42 8.97
C GLY A 83 7.38 8.62 10.49
N TYR A 84 8.53 9.01 11.06
CA TYR A 84 8.68 9.33 12.49
C TYR A 84 8.34 10.81 12.77
N ILE A 85 7.06 11.17 12.71
CA ILE A 85 6.59 12.56 12.88
C ILE A 85 7.04 13.17 14.22
N GLY A 86 6.96 12.43 15.32
CA GLY A 86 7.37 12.93 16.63
C GLY A 86 8.86 13.30 16.69
N ARG A 87 9.74 12.46 16.14
CA ARG A 87 11.19 12.73 16.07
C ARG A 87 11.48 13.91 15.15
N ALA A 88 10.80 13.94 14.01
CA ALA A 88 10.98 15.01 13.03
C ALA A 88 10.57 16.38 13.57
N LEU A 89 9.45 16.46 14.31
CA LEU A 89 9.03 17.68 15.00
C LEU A 89 10.00 18.07 16.12
N ALA A 90 10.46 17.11 16.93
CA ALA A 90 11.45 17.38 17.98
C ALA A 90 12.73 17.99 17.39
N GLN A 91 13.22 17.45 16.27
CA GLN A 91 14.42 17.90 15.59
C GLN A 91 14.24 19.25 14.89
N LEU A 92 13.06 19.49 14.31
CA LEU A 92 12.68 20.78 13.74
C LEU A 92 12.64 21.88 14.81
N PHE A 93 12.00 21.62 15.96
CA PHE A 93 11.96 22.58 17.06
C PHE A 93 13.34 22.79 17.70
N THR A 94 14.11 21.71 17.85
CA THR A 94 15.50 21.78 18.34
C THR A 94 16.33 22.67 17.42
N THR A 95 16.27 22.47 16.10
CA THR A 95 17.03 23.32 15.18
C THR A 95 16.48 24.73 15.10
N LEU A 96 15.16 24.94 15.10
CA LEU A 96 14.57 26.27 15.01
C LEU A 96 14.89 27.17 16.22
N PHE A 97 14.78 26.62 17.43
CA PHE A 97 14.93 27.41 18.66
C PHE A 97 16.36 27.38 19.24
N ILE A 98 17.16 26.36 18.92
CA ILE A 98 18.47 26.16 19.56
C ILE A 98 19.65 26.43 18.60
N ALA A 99 19.45 26.36 17.27
CA ALA A 99 20.54 26.62 16.31
C ALA A 99 21.09 28.05 16.38
N TRP A 100 20.30 29.04 16.83
CA TRP A 100 20.79 30.42 16.98
C TRP A 100 21.65 30.60 18.23
N LEU A 101 21.60 29.69 19.21
CA LEU A 101 22.08 29.94 20.57
C LEU A 101 23.49 29.38 20.81
N ALA A 102 23.92 28.32 20.10
CA ALA A 102 25.26 27.77 20.25
C ALA A 102 25.68 26.81 19.11
N TYR A 103 26.76 27.15 18.39
CA TYR A 103 27.45 26.29 17.42
C TYR A 103 27.82 24.88 17.93
N PRO A 104 28.31 24.67 19.18
CA PRO A 104 28.61 23.31 19.67
C PRO A 104 27.38 22.40 19.81
N LEU A 105 26.17 22.96 19.94
CA LEU A 105 24.94 22.14 19.97
C LEU A 105 24.56 21.60 18.59
N LEU A 106 24.96 22.27 17.50
CA LEU A 106 24.77 21.76 16.14
C LEU A 106 25.58 20.49 15.86
N LEU A 107 26.79 20.41 16.43
CA LEU A 107 27.63 19.20 16.41
C LEU A 107 26.94 18.04 17.16
N GLY A 108 26.30 18.32 18.29
CA GLY A 108 25.51 17.32 19.02
C GLY A 108 24.33 16.78 18.21
N VAL A 109 23.59 17.66 17.52
CA VAL A 109 22.49 17.26 16.62
C VAL A 109 23.01 16.45 15.43
N PHE A 110 24.18 16.81 14.87
CA PHE A 110 24.80 16.03 13.79
C PHE A 110 25.20 14.62 14.24
N ILE A 111 25.81 14.49 15.42
CA ILE A 111 26.15 13.18 15.99
C ILE A 111 24.89 12.35 16.24
N TRP A 112 23.82 12.97 16.77
CA TRP A 112 22.53 12.30 16.93
C TRP A 112 22.02 11.77 15.59
N VAL A 113 22.03 12.57 14.52
CA VAL A 113 21.64 12.13 13.16
C VAL A 113 22.44 10.91 12.71
N LEU A 114 23.76 10.91 12.90
CA LEU A 114 24.60 9.77 12.51
C LEU A 114 24.25 8.48 13.28
N VAL A 115 24.02 8.60 14.59
CA VAL A 115 23.57 7.47 15.41
C VAL A 115 22.21 6.97 14.94
N GLU A 116 21.29 7.88 14.60
CA GLU A 116 19.96 7.53 14.11
C GLU A 116 20.02 6.80 12.76
N ILE A 117 20.83 7.27 11.82
CA ILE A 117 21.06 6.60 10.53
C ILE A 117 21.53 5.16 10.72
N CYS A 118 22.41 4.91 11.70
CA CYS A 118 22.94 3.59 11.97
C CYS A 118 21.94 2.68 12.70
N ALA A 119 21.15 3.24 13.63
CA ALA A 119 20.24 2.49 14.48
C ALA A 119 18.84 2.26 13.87
N VAL A 120 18.41 3.10 12.93
CA VAL A 120 17.07 3.04 12.32
C VAL A 120 17.11 2.28 11.01
N GLU A 121 16.58 1.06 11.05
CA GLU A 121 16.44 0.20 9.86
C GLU A 121 15.01 0.04 9.37
N LYS A 122 14.06 0.42 10.22
CA LYS A 122 12.62 0.30 9.96
C LYS A 122 12.01 1.68 9.79
N ASP A 123 10.97 1.76 8.99
CA ASP A 123 10.13 2.93 8.88
C ASP A 123 9.10 2.99 10.02
N GLY A 124 8.34 4.08 10.11
CA GLY A 124 7.26 4.27 11.09
C GLY A 124 6.10 3.27 10.94
N THR A 125 6.13 2.42 9.92
CA THR A 125 5.15 1.35 9.66
C THR A 125 5.69 -0.03 10.03
N GLY A 126 6.96 -0.12 10.45
CA GLY A 126 7.63 -1.33 10.88
C GLY A 126 8.29 -2.12 9.76
N MET A 127 8.26 -1.64 8.51
CA MET A 127 8.90 -2.29 7.36
C MET A 127 10.35 -1.85 7.23
N TYR A 128 11.23 -2.75 6.78
CA TYR A 128 12.63 -2.42 6.49
C TYR A 128 12.72 -1.52 5.26
N PHE A 129 13.66 -0.59 5.28
CA PHE A 129 14.05 0.11 4.05
C PHE A 129 14.74 -0.87 3.10
N MET A 130 14.26 -0.91 1.84
CA MET A 130 14.83 -1.76 0.78
C MET A 130 15.93 -1.06 -0.02
#